data_AF-A0A836QED6-F1
#
_entry.id   AF-A0A836QED6-F1
#
_cell.length_a   1.000
_cell.length_b   1.000
_cell.length_c   1.000
_cell.angle_alpha   90.00
_cell.angle_beta   90.00
_cell.angle_gamma   90.00
#
_symmetry.space_group_name_H-M   'P 1'
#
loop_
_entity.id
_entity.type
_entity.pdbx_description
1 polymer ?
#
loop_
_entity_poly.entity_id
_entity_poly.type
_entity_poly.pdbx_seq_one_letter_code
_entity_poly.pdbx_strand_id
1 'polypeptide(L)'
;FRYIKGSAHLISSSEIELETDSGTEKVNAENIIIATGSRPRKIPSITIDEDIIMTSDGISSLEEFPETLVILGAGVIGCEFATIFSNFGKTKVHIISKEDRILPFEDPDLAKVIEANLEANGVLIHHESKLDKMEITNGGVEYVLEHPNGEKEVFHAEKALVSVGRVPNIENTGLHEIGMELSESGHIIDNDTQTSISNIYAAGDITADIALVNVGELEGRHAVEKIYGKPKRSVIYENISTIMFLNPEVAGVGMNEQQAQKAELDYRVASYDFRCIPRAIAMRNTQGFFKILVTDDDQMKVLGLRAVGEHASSAIQAVALLIATNKGIEELSELIHPHPSIIEGIQECIRMLLGKSIYKPYIFQEYLQYKRFRDGQYID
;
A
#
# COMPACT_ATOMS: atom_id res chain seq x y z
N PHE A 1 -21.50 -17.38 -20.35
CA PHE A 1 -20.33 -16.48 -20.29
C PHE A 1 -19.79 -16.28 -21.69
N ARG A 2 -19.68 -15.04 -22.15
CA ARG A 2 -19.06 -14.68 -23.44
C ARG A 2 -17.87 -13.79 -23.10
N TYR A 3 -16.68 -14.18 -23.52
CA TYR A 3 -15.47 -13.35 -23.44
C TYR A 3 -15.20 -12.76 -24.82
N ILE A 4 -14.90 -11.47 -24.87
CA ILE A 4 -14.60 -10.73 -26.11
C ILE A 4 -13.26 -10.06 -25.89
N LYS A 5 -12.29 -10.34 -26.76
CA LYS A 5 -10.98 -9.69 -26.75
C LYS A 5 -11.04 -8.46 -27.65
N GLY A 6 -10.81 -7.28 -27.07
CA GLY A 6 -10.89 -6.00 -27.76
C GLY A 6 -10.87 -4.83 -26.78
N SER A 7 -11.05 -3.62 -27.29
CA SER A 7 -11.35 -2.43 -26.49
C SER A 7 -12.86 -2.19 -26.44
N ALA A 8 -13.32 -1.51 -25.39
CA ALA A 8 -14.72 -1.17 -25.20
C ALA A 8 -14.86 0.33 -24.97
N HIS A 9 -15.87 0.95 -25.58
CA HIS A 9 -16.19 2.36 -25.47
C HIS A 9 -17.69 2.53 -25.18
N LEU A 10 -18.03 3.24 -24.11
CA LEU A 10 -19.42 3.53 -23.73
C LEU A 10 -19.99 4.61 -24.65
N ILE A 11 -21.02 4.26 -25.43
CA ILE A 11 -21.76 5.22 -26.27
C ILE A 11 -22.89 5.87 -25.47
N SER A 12 -23.50 5.11 -24.56
CA SER A 12 -24.56 5.56 -23.66
C SER A 12 -24.55 4.74 -22.38
N SER A 13 -25.53 4.95 -21.50
CA SER A 13 -25.67 4.14 -20.28
C SER A 13 -25.97 2.66 -20.53
N SER A 14 -26.34 2.26 -21.75
CA SER A 14 -26.68 0.87 -22.08
C SER A 14 -26.05 0.33 -23.36
N GLU A 15 -25.48 1.17 -24.23
CA GLU A 15 -24.84 0.75 -25.48
C GLU A 15 -23.32 0.89 -25.39
N ILE A 16 -22.61 -0.18 -25.73
CA ILE A 16 -21.15 -0.29 -25.71
C ILE A 16 -20.69 -0.62 -27.13
N GLU A 17 -19.72 0.13 -27.65
CA GLU A 17 -18.98 -0.21 -28.86
C GLU A 17 -17.78 -1.08 -28.48
N LEU A 18 -17.59 -2.17 -29.21
CA LEU A 18 -16.47 -3.08 -29.05
C LEU A 18 -15.64 -3.05 -30.33
N GLU A 19 -14.37 -2.71 -30.20
CA GLU A 19 -13.41 -2.81 -31.30
C GLU A 19 -12.59 -4.09 -31.12
N THR A 20 -12.70 -4.98 -32.10
CA THR A 20 -12.05 -6.30 -32.09
C THR A 20 -11.20 -6.48 -33.32
N ASP A 21 -10.36 -7.53 -33.35
CA ASP A 21 -9.59 -7.91 -34.54
C ASP A 21 -10.48 -8.20 -35.77
N SER A 22 -11.78 -8.49 -35.57
CA SER A 22 -12.76 -8.76 -36.64
C SER A 22 -13.57 -7.52 -37.06
N GLY A 23 -13.28 -6.35 -36.48
CA GLY A 23 -13.99 -5.10 -36.69
C GLY A 23 -14.80 -4.65 -35.48
N THR A 24 -15.66 -3.65 -35.72
CA THR A 24 -16.48 -3.01 -34.69
C THR A 24 -17.84 -3.71 -34.53
N GLU A 25 -18.23 -4.05 -33.30
CA GLU A 25 -19.58 -4.51 -32.96
C GLU A 25 -20.18 -3.63 -31.85
N LYS A 26 -21.52 -3.57 -31.78
CA LYS A 26 -22.23 -2.88 -30.70
C LYS A 26 -22.99 -3.88 -29.85
N VAL A 27 -22.92 -3.70 -28.53
CA VAL A 27 -23.61 -4.54 -27.56
C VAL A 27 -24.47 -3.68 -26.65
N ASN A 28 -25.67 -4.15 -26.34
CA ASN A 28 -26.53 -3.54 -25.33
C ASN A 28 -26.47 -4.33 -24.03
N ALA A 29 -26.39 -3.63 -22.90
CA ALA A 29 -26.35 -4.19 -21.56
C ALA A 29 -27.34 -3.46 -20.63
N GLU A 30 -28.09 -4.22 -19.84
CA GLU A 30 -28.98 -3.65 -18.82
C GLU A 30 -28.18 -3.04 -17.66
N ASN A 31 -27.08 -3.70 -17.26
CA ASN A 31 -26.17 -3.27 -16.21
C ASN A 31 -24.72 -3.41 -16.67
N ILE A 32 -23.87 -2.48 -16.24
CA ILE A 32 -22.46 -2.40 -16.62
C ILE A 32 -21.60 -2.29 -15.36
N ILE A 33 -20.50 -3.05 -15.29
CA ILE A 33 -19.46 -2.87 -14.26
C ILE A 33 -18.19 -2.40 -14.98
N ILE A 34 -17.64 -1.27 -14.55
CA ILE A 34 -16.40 -0.70 -15.06
C ILE A 34 -15.26 -1.12 -14.13
N ALA A 35 -14.33 -1.90 -14.68
CA ALA A 35 -13.17 -2.42 -13.97
C ALA A 35 -11.90 -2.29 -14.84
N THR A 36 -11.70 -1.13 -15.46
CA THR A 36 -10.54 -0.87 -16.35
C THR A 36 -9.23 -0.68 -15.58
N GLY A 37 -9.28 -0.64 -14.25
CA GLY A 37 -8.12 -0.60 -13.36
C GLY A 37 -7.31 0.70 -13.51
N SER A 38 -6.00 0.57 -13.28
CA SER A 38 -5.04 1.68 -13.32
C SER A 38 -3.78 1.31 -14.11
N ARG A 39 -2.95 2.29 -14.40
CA ARG A 39 -1.63 2.13 -15.02
C ARG A 39 -0.57 2.96 -14.30
N PRO A 40 0.73 2.69 -14.52
CA PRO A 40 1.80 3.53 -13.96
C PRO A 40 1.66 5.00 -14.37
N ARG A 41 1.86 5.90 -13.40
CA ARG A 41 1.88 7.34 -13.65
C ARG A 41 3.15 7.70 -14.41
N LYS A 42 3.00 8.31 -15.58
CA LYS A 42 4.11 8.86 -16.36
C LYS A 42 4.38 10.31 -15.97
N ILE A 43 5.65 10.71 -15.98
CA ILE A 43 6.05 12.11 -15.80
C ILE A 43 6.30 12.69 -17.19
N PRO A 44 5.57 13.73 -17.64
CA PRO A 44 5.66 14.24 -19.00
C PRO A 44 7.06 14.65 -19.47
N SER A 45 7.93 15.05 -18.54
CA SER A 45 9.32 15.45 -18.82
C SER A 45 10.29 14.27 -18.94
N ILE A 46 9.85 13.03 -18.70
CA ILE A 46 10.68 11.83 -18.76
C ILE A 46 10.17 10.95 -19.91
N THR A 47 11.05 10.69 -20.87
CA THR A 47 10.76 9.73 -21.95
C THR A 47 10.95 8.31 -21.42
N ILE A 48 9.85 7.60 -21.23
CA ILE A 48 9.82 6.20 -20.80
C ILE A 48 9.70 5.31 -22.04
N ASP A 49 10.74 4.53 -22.33
CA ASP A 49 10.81 3.61 -23.48
C ASP A 49 10.45 2.16 -23.10
N GLU A 50 10.23 1.88 -21.81
CA GLU A 50 9.99 0.55 -21.23
C GLU A 50 11.17 -0.43 -21.44
N ASP A 51 12.36 0.10 -21.76
CA ASP A 51 13.61 -0.66 -21.90
C ASP A 51 14.70 -0.06 -21.00
N ILE A 52 15.18 1.14 -21.26
CA ILE A 52 16.20 1.81 -20.42
C ILE A 52 15.55 2.56 -19.26
N ILE A 53 14.51 3.34 -19.56
CA ILE A 53 13.66 3.99 -18.56
C ILE A 53 12.30 3.31 -18.62
N MET A 54 11.98 2.56 -17.58
CA MET A 54 10.81 1.71 -17.50
C MET A 54 9.87 2.11 -16.36
N THR A 55 8.64 1.65 -16.45
CA THR A 55 7.72 1.57 -15.32
C THR A 55 7.68 0.13 -14.79
N SER A 56 6.76 -0.16 -13.86
CA SER A 56 6.50 -1.54 -13.45
C SER A 56 6.07 -2.46 -14.60
N ASP A 57 5.56 -1.90 -15.71
CA ASP A 57 5.11 -2.69 -16.85
C ASP A 57 6.31 -3.24 -17.65
N GLY A 58 7.35 -2.43 -17.87
CA GLY A 58 8.54 -2.81 -18.61
C GLY A 58 9.49 -3.76 -17.87
N ILE A 59 9.44 -3.81 -16.53
CA ILE A 59 10.44 -4.55 -15.73
C ILE A 59 10.43 -6.07 -15.96
N SER A 60 9.28 -6.61 -16.35
CA SER A 60 9.12 -8.03 -16.66
C SER A 60 9.82 -8.44 -17.96
N SER A 61 10.26 -7.47 -18.77
CA SER A 61 10.97 -7.69 -20.03
C SER A 61 12.50 -7.79 -19.87
N LEU A 62 13.04 -7.53 -18.66
CA LEU A 62 14.46 -7.64 -18.38
C LEU A 62 14.97 -9.07 -18.60
N GLU A 63 15.90 -9.24 -19.54
CA GLU A 63 16.56 -10.52 -19.80
C GLU A 63 17.70 -10.80 -18.82
N GLU A 64 18.35 -9.73 -18.31
CA GLU A 64 19.45 -9.79 -17.36
C GLU A 64 19.27 -8.78 -16.22
N PHE A 65 19.96 -9.00 -15.10
CA PHE A 65 20.00 -8.03 -14.01
C PHE A 65 20.87 -6.84 -14.43
N PRO A 66 20.37 -5.59 -14.38
CA PRO A 66 21.20 -4.43 -14.66
C PRO A 66 22.28 -4.31 -13.58
N GLU A 67 23.47 -3.84 -13.97
CA GLU A 67 24.56 -3.50 -13.05
C GLU A 67 24.12 -2.42 -12.06
N THR A 68 23.34 -1.44 -12.53
CA THR A 68 22.80 -0.35 -11.70
C THR A 68 21.37 0.00 -12.06
N LEU A 69 20.50 0.14 -11.04
CA LEU A 69 19.10 0.51 -11.18
C LEU A 69 18.80 1.71 -10.28
N VAL A 70 18.36 2.81 -10.87
CA VAL A 70 17.80 3.95 -10.11
C VAL A 70 16.27 3.89 -10.10
N ILE A 71 15.68 4.02 -8.92
CA ILE A 71 14.23 3.97 -8.71
C ILE A 71 13.75 5.36 -8.34
N LEU A 72 12.91 5.96 -9.20
CA LEU A 72 12.25 7.23 -8.92
C LEU A 72 10.94 6.97 -8.19
N GLY A 73 10.92 7.25 -6.88
CA GLY A 73 9.76 7.10 -6.02
C GLY A 73 9.97 6.07 -4.92
N ALA A 74 9.93 6.53 -3.67
CA ALA A 74 10.11 5.73 -2.46
C ALA A 74 8.79 5.24 -1.83
N GLY A 75 7.80 4.90 -2.67
CA GLY A 75 6.55 4.28 -2.24
C GLY A 75 6.64 2.75 -2.20
N VAL A 76 5.51 2.06 -1.94
CA VAL A 76 5.45 0.58 -1.82
C VAL A 76 6.18 -0.11 -2.99
N ILE A 77 5.74 0.15 -4.22
CA ILE A 77 6.27 -0.49 -5.43
C ILE A 77 7.79 -0.25 -5.58
N GLY A 78 8.25 0.99 -5.33
CA GLY A 78 9.66 1.34 -5.43
C GLY A 78 10.52 0.59 -4.41
N CYS A 79 10.05 0.51 -3.16
CA CYS A 79 10.72 -0.23 -2.08
C CYS A 79 10.68 -1.75 -2.28
N GLU A 80 9.61 -2.30 -2.84
CA GLU A 80 9.52 -3.73 -3.19
C GLU A 80 10.52 -4.09 -4.27
N PHE A 81 10.59 -3.33 -5.36
CA PHE A 81 11.61 -3.56 -6.38
C PHE A 81 13.02 -3.34 -5.85
N ALA A 82 13.24 -2.31 -5.02
CA ALA A 82 14.54 -2.15 -4.37
C ALA A 82 14.94 -3.39 -3.57
N THR A 83 14.01 -3.93 -2.78
CA THR A 83 14.20 -5.16 -1.99
C THR A 83 14.50 -6.35 -2.89
N ILE A 84 13.77 -6.53 -4.00
CA ILE A 84 14.00 -7.63 -4.96
C ILE A 84 15.42 -7.55 -5.51
N PHE A 85 15.79 -6.41 -6.12
CA PHE A 85 17.08 -6.27 -6.80
C PHE A 85 18.27 -6.28 -5.84
N SER A 86 18.15 -5.66 -4.66
CA SER A 86 19.21 -5.68 -3.65
C SER A 86 19.43 -7.09 -3.09
N ASN A 87 18.35 -7.86 -2.84
CA ASN A 87 18.46 -9.22 -2.29
C ASN A 87 19.11 -10.21 -3.26
N PHE A 88 18.97 -10.01 -4.57
CA PHE A 88 19.72 -10.83 -5.55
C PHE A 88 21.22 -10.53 -5.55
N GLY A 89 21.65 -9.37 -5.05
CA GLY A 89 23.06 -8.99 -4.90
C GLY A 89 23.80 -8.78 -6.22
N LYS A 90 23.08 -8.61 -7.34
CA LYS A 90 23.64 -8.42 -8.69
C LYS A 90 23.51 -6.99 -9.21
N THR A 91 22.66 -6.19 -8.59
CA THR A 91 22.31 -4.84 -9.04
C THR A 91 22.62 -3.85 -7.93
N LYS A 92 23.35 -2.78 -8.25
CA LYS A 92 23.45 -1.62 -7.36
C LYS A 92 22.16 -0.82 -7.46
N VAL A 93 21.43 -0.71 -6.36
CA VAL A 93 20.13 -0.04 -6.34
C VAL A 93 20.26 1.34 -5.73
N HIS A 94 19.73 2.35 -6.40
CA HIS A 94 19.53 3.69 -5.85
C HIS A 94 18.03 3.99 -5.77
N ILE A 95 17.56 4.65 -4.71
CA ILE A 95 16.19 5.16 -4.58
C ILE A 95 16.24 6.67 -4.49
N ILE A 96 15.37 7.36 -5.22
CA ILE A 96 15.16 8.81 -5.09
C ILE A 96 13.90 9.04 -4.25
N SER A 97 14.07 9.61 -3.06
CA SER A 97 12.98 10.09 -2.21
C SER A 97 12.97 11.61 -2.18
N LYS A 98 11.79 12.19 -2.42
CA LYS A 98 11.58 13.63 -2.23
C LYS A 98 11.48 14.00 -0.75
N GLU A 99 11.07 13.05 0.08
CA GLU A 99 10.88 13.22 1.52
C GLU A 99 12.16 12.83 2.28
N ASP A 100 12.16 13.07 3.58
CA ASP A 100 13.25 12.71 4.49
C ASP A 100 13.40 11.19 4.71
N ARG A 101 12.43 10.38 4.27
CA ARG A 101 12.38 8.93 4.45
C ARG A 101 11.69 8.22 3.29
N ILE A 102 11.85 6.90 3.23
CA ILE A 102 11.02 6.03 2.38
C ILE A 102 9.65 5.77 3.03
N LEU A 103 8.69 5.23 2.24
CA LEU A 103 7.34 4.86 2.70
C LEU A 103 6.68 6.00 3.51
N PRO A 104 6.59 7.24 2.99
CA PRO A 104 6.20 8.41 3.79
C PRO A 104 4.77 8.35 4.35
N PHE A 105 3.92 7.47 3.80
CA PHE A 105 2.56 7.22 4.27
C PHE A 105 2.49 6.24 5.45
N GLU A 106 3.59 5.56 5.81
CA GLU A 106 3.70 4.71 6.99
C GLU A 106 4.45 5.38 8.13
N ASP A 107 4.19 4.92 9.35
CA ASP A 107 4.76 5.48 10.57
C ASP A 107 6.30 5.48 10.55
N PRO A 108 6.97 6.52 11.09
CA PRO A 108 8.42 6.65 11.01
C PRO A 108 9.21 5.47 11.60
N ASP A 109 8.68 4.81 12.64
CA ASP A 109 9.29 3.63 13.26
C ASP A 109 9.31 2.42 12.32
N LEU A 110 8.23 2.21 11.56
CA LEU A 110 8.15 1.18 10.52
C LEU A 110 9.10 1.49 9.36
N ALA A 111 9.02 2.71 8.81
CA ALA A 111 9.83 3.14 7.67
C ALA A 111 11.33 2.96 7.97
N LYS A 112 11.77 3.36 9.18
CA LYS A 112 13.16 3.23 9.62
C LYS A 112 13.67 1.79 9.65
N VAL A 113 12.84 0.81 10.01
CA VAL A 113 13.25 -0.61 10.00
C VAL A 113 13.51 -1.09 8.58
N ILE A 114 12.66 -0.71 7.63
CA ILE A 114 12.81 -1.06 6.22
C ILE A 114 14.01 -0.35 5.61
N GLU A 115 14.15 0.96 5.88
CA GLU A 115 15.24 1.78 5.38
C GLU A 115 16.60 1.24 5.81
N ALA A 116 16.77 0.96 7.10
CA ALA A 116 17.99 0.36 7.63
C ALA A 116 18.29 -1.03 7.01
N ASN A 117 17.25 -1.81 6.66
CA ASN A 117 17.45 -3.08 5.97
C ASN A 117 17.91 -2.87 4.52
N LEU A 118 17.30 -1.96 3.78
CA LEU A 118 17.70 -1.63 2.41
C LEU A 118 19.13 -1.10 2.37
N GLU A 119 19.50 -0.18 3.26
CA GLU A 119 20.86 0.35 3.37
C GLU A 119 21.87 -0.74 3.72
N ALA A 120 21.52 -1.65 4.65
CA ALA A 120 22.36 -2.80 4.99
C ALA A 120 22.56 -3.76 3.81
N ASN A 121 21.60 -3.81 2.87
CA ASN A 121 21.70 -4.54 1.61
C ASN A 121 22.33 -3.71 0.46
N GLY A 122 22.95 -2.58 0.77
CA GLY A 122 23.72 -1.79 -0.19
C GLY A 122 22.89 -0.87 -1.08
N VAL A 123 21.61 -0.63 -0.75
CA VAL A 123 20.78 0.36 -1.42
C VAL A 123 21.22 1.76 -1.01
N LEU A 124 21.44 2.64 -1.99
CA LEU A 124 21.65 4.07 -1.75
C LEU A 124 20.32 4.81 -1.80
N ILE A 125 19.95 5.52 -0.75
CA ILE A 125 18.74 6.35 -0.72
C ILE A 125 19.13 7.82 -0.78
N HIS A 126 18.67 8.49 -1.83
CA HIS A 126 18.79 9.94 -1.98
C HIS A 126 17.62 10.60 -1.27
N HIS A 127 17.82 10.97 -0.01
CA HIS A 127 16.83 11.67 0.81
C HIS A 127 16.67 13.13 0.40
N GLU A 128 15.47 13.68 0.61
CA GLU A 128 15.14 15.09 0.37
C GLU A 128 15.59 15.59 -1.02
N SER A 129 15.63 14.68 -2.00
CA SER A 129 16.24 14.91 -3.29
C SER A 129 15.16 15.07 -4.35
N LYS A 130 15.15 16.22 -5.01
CA LYS A 130 14.22 16.49 -6.09
C LYS A 130 14.85 16.12 -7.43
N LEU A 131 14.17 15.29 -8.21
CA LEU A 131 14.58 15.03 -9.58
C LEU A 131 14.39 16.28 -10.44
N ASP A 132 15.49 16.80 -10.98
CA ASP A 132 15.51 17.93 -11.92
C ASP A 132 15.42 17.44 -13.37
N LYS A 133 16.14 16.36 -13.69
CA LYS A 133 16.27 15.82 -15.05
C LYS A 133 16.51 14.30 -15.01
N MET A 134 15.94 13.57 -15.97
CA MET A 134 16.24 12.16 -16.22
C MET A 134 16.14 11.89 -17.72
N GLU A 135 17.24 11.47 -18.34
CA GLU A 135 17.33 11.26 -19.79
C GLU A 135 18.17 10.04 -20.14
N ILE A 136 17.87 9.43 -21.28
CA ILE A 136 18.68 8.35 -21.84
C ILE A 136 19.93 8.97 -22.48
N THR A 137 21.11 8.59 -21.99
CA THR A 137 22.40 9.04 -22.52
C THR A 137 23.34 7.84 -22.66
N ASN A 138 24.00 7.72 -23.81
CA ASN A 138 25.01 6.66 -24.08
C ASN A 138 24.55 5.22 -23.76
N GLY A 139 23.25 4.92 -23.92
CA GLY A 139 22.69 3.59 -23.63
C GLY A 139 22.37 3.31 -22.16
N GLY A 140 22.50 4.31 -21.28
CA GLY A 140 22.04 4.27 -19.89
C GLY A 140 21.22 5.51 -19.55
N VAL A 141 21.08 5.80 -18.25
CA VAL A 141 20.32 6.92 -17.71
C VAL A 141 21.25 7.91 -17.03
N GLU A 142 21.20 9.17 -17.47
CA GLU A 142 21.72 10.31 -16.70
C GLU A 142 20.54 10.92 -15.92
N TYR A 143 20.72 11.13 -14.62
CA TYR A 143 19.74 11.83 -13.79
C TYR A 143 20.39 12.89 -12.91
N VAL A 144 19.70 14.01 -12.75
CA VAL A 144 20.17 15.17 -11.98
C VAL A 144 19.27 15.35 -10.77
N LEU A 145 19.88 15.38 -9.60
CA LEU A 145 19.20 15.65 -8.34
C LEU A 145 19.51 17.06 -7.87
N GLU A 146 18.48 17.78 -7.46
CA GLU A 146 18.56 19.04 -6.71
C GLU A 146 18.41 18.72 -5.22
N HIS A 147 19.45 19.01 -4.45
CA HIS A 147 19.51 18.82 -2.99
C HIS A 147 18.88 20.01 -2.24
N PRO A 148 18.55 19.88 -0.94
CA PRO A 148 17.91 20.97 -0.17
C PRO A 148 18.71 22.29 -0.13
N ASN A 149 20.03 22.21 -0.27
CA ASN A 149 20.93 23.37 -0.35
C ASN A 149 20.93 24.07 -1.72
N GLY A 150 20.15 23.57 -2.69
CA GLY A 150 20.10 24.04 -4.08
C GLY A 150 21.23 23.52 -4.97
N GLU A 151 22.13 22.69 -4.44
CA GLU A 151 23.19 22.04 -5.21
C GLU A 151 22.59 21.01 -6.15
N LYS A 152 23.11 20.97 -7.39
CA LYS A 152 22.72 19.99 -8.39
C LYS A 152 23.86 19.00 -8.60
N GLU A 153 23.54 17.72 -8.50
CA GLU A 153 24.50 16.64 -8.70
C GLU A 153 24.02 15.71 -9.82
N VAL A 154 24.96 15.29 -10.67
CA VAL A 154 24.70 14.43 -11.84
C VAL A 154 25.11 13.00 -11.52
N PHE A 155 24.19 12.07 -11.74
CA PHE A 155 24.38 10.65 -11.53
C PHE A 155 24.11 9.87 -12.82
N HIS A 156 24.64 8.65 -12.86
CA HIS A 156 24.45 7.72 -13.96
C HIS A 156 24.00 6.36 -13.43
N ALA A 157 23.10 5.72 -14.17
CA ALA A 157 22.66 4.35 -13.95
C ALA A 157 22.47 3.63 -15.30
N GLU A 158 22.42 2.32 -15.31
CA GLU A 158 22.16 1.54 -16.52
C GLU A 158 20.67 1.57 -16.88
N LYS A 159 19.81 1.36 -15.87
CA LYS A 159 18.36 1.36 -16.02
C LYS A 159 17.72 2.27 -14.98
N ALA A 160 16.53 2.78 -15.29
CA ALA A 160 15.70 3.51 -14.33
C ALA A 160 14.29 2.93 -14.26
N LEU A 161 13.74 2.86 -13.04
CA LEU A 161 12.37 2.49 -12.76
C LEU A 161 11.60 3.71 -12.25
N VAL A 162 10.57 4.14 -13.00
CA VAL A 162 9.66 5.21 -12.59
C VAL A 162 8.48 4.61 -11.82
N SER A 163 8.44 4.87 -10.51
CA SER A 163 7.46 4.34 -9.56
C SER A 163 6.83 5.46 -8.72
N VAL A 164 6.22 6.45 -9.39
CA VAL A 164 5.63 7.64 -8.75
C VAL A 164 4.10 7.55 -8.58
N GLY A 165 3.60 6.34 -8.39
CA GLY A 165 2.17 6.04 -8.23
C GLY A 165 1.48 5.65 -9.52
N ARG A 166 0.16 5.53 -9.45
CA ARG A 166 -0.70 5.03 -10.53
C ARG A 166 -1.79 6.06 -10.89
N VAL A 167 -2.41 5.88 -12.04
CA VAL A 167 -3.53 6.68 -12.54
C VAL A 167 -4.62 5.76 -13.09
N PRO A 168 -5.91 6.10 -12.92
CA PRO A 168 -7.02 5.27 -13.40
C PRO A 168 -7.07 5.25 -14.93
N ASN A 169 -7.53 4.14 -15.50
CA ASN A 169 -7.67 3.97 -16.95
C ASN A 169 -9.02 4.49 -17.44
N ILE A 170 -9.08 5.77 -17.80
CA ILE A 170 -10.30 6.46 -18.26
C ILE A 170 -10.27 6.85 -19.73
N GLU A 171 -9.11 6.83 -20.38
CA GLU A 171 -8.95 7.25 -21.77
C GLU A 171 -9.64 6.26 -22.71
N ASN A 172 -10.30 6.81 -23.73
CA ASN A 172 -11.02 6.05 -24.76
C ASN A 172 -12.14 5.14 -24.23
N THR A 173 -12.60 5.33 -22.99
CA THR A 173 -13.64 4.51 -22.36
C THR A 173 -15.07 4.97 -22.63
N GLY A 174 -15.27 6.21 -23.07
CA GLY A 174 -16.61 6.82 -23.22
C GLY A 174 -17.16 7.45 -21.94
N LEU A 175 -16.41 7.38 -20.82
CA LEU A 175 -16.84 7.86 -19.51
C LEU A 175 -17.17 9.36 -19.50
N HIS A 176 -16.36 10.18 -20.15
CA HIS A 176 -16.58 11.63 -20.23
C HIS A 176 -17.81 11.95 -21.08
N GLU A 177 -17.98 11.25 -22.19
CA GLU A 177 -19.03 11.45 -23.18
C GLU A 177 -20.42 11.14 -22.62
N ILE A 178 -20.53 10.12 -21.77
CA ILE A 178 -21.78 9.77 -21.10
C ILE A 178 -22.05 10.60 -19.84
N GLY A 179 -21.16 11.54 -19.49
CA GLY A 179 -21.30 12.41 -18.33
C GLY A 179 -21.06 11.71 -16.98
N MET A 180 -20.15 10.73 -16.92
CA MET A 180 -19.76 10.11 -15.66
C MET A 180 -19.14 11.13 -14.71
N GLU A 181 -19.57 11.13 -13.45
CA GLU A 181 -18.92 11.89 -12.40
C GLU A 181 -17.54 11.29 -12.06
N LEU A 182 -16.49 12.11 -12.23
CA LEU A 182 -15.11 11.76 -11.94
C LEU A 182 -14.53 12.76 -10.93
N SER A 183 -13.62 12.30 -10.08
CA SER A 183 -12.82 13.15 -9.20
C SER A 183 -11.79 13.96 -9.99
N GLU A 184 -11.17 14.97 -9.36
CA GLU A 184 -10.09 15.76 -9.98
C GLU A 184 -8.92 14.92 -10.47
N SER A 185 -8.70 13.75 -9.85
CA SER A 185 -7.64 12.81 -10.22
C SER A 185 -8.07 11.77 -11.27
N GLY A 186 -9.31 11.87 -11.78
CA GLY A 186 -9.83 11.04 -12.86
C GLY A 186 -10.48 9.73 -12.41
N HIS A 187 -10.67 9.50 -11.13
CA HIS A 187 -11.31 8.29 -10.63
C HIS A 187 -12.83 8.44 -10.65
N ILE A 188 -13.55 7.34 -10.90
CA ILE A 188 -15.01 7.31 -10.82
C ILE A 188 -15.43 7.57 -9.38
N ILE A 189 -16.33 8.53 -9.19
CA ILE A 189 -16.99 8.73 -7.90
C ILE A 189 -18.18 7.77 -7.85
N ASP A 190 -18.16 6.88 -6.87
CA ASP A 190 -19.25 5.95 -6.61
C ASP A 190 -19.72 6.01 -5.15
N ASN A 191 -20.89 5.41 -4.92
CA ASN A 191 -21.41 5.16 -3.59
C ASN A 191 -21.72 3.67 -3.47
N ASP A 192 -20.89 2.97 -2.71
CA ASP A 192 -21.05 1.55 -2.45
C ASP A 192 -21.07 0.76 -3.78
N THR A 193 -20.08 0.99 -4.64
CA THR A 193 -19.86 0.48 -6.01
C THR A 193 -20.79 1.02 -7.10
N GLN A 194 -21.83 1.80 -6.77
CA GLN A 194 -22.77 2.34 -7.75
C GLN A 194 -22.38 3.76 -8.15
N THR A 195 -22.24 4.03 -9.45
CA THR A 195 -21.82 5.34 -9.95
C THR A 195 -22.97 6.36 -9.99
N SER A 196 -22.70 7.57 -10.46
CA SER A 196 -23.72 8.59 -10.76
C SER A 196 -24.78 8.14 -11.79
N ILE A 197 -24.51 7.09 -12.57
CA ILE A 197 -25.44 6.51 -13.55
C ILE A 197 -25.99 5.20 -12.97
N SER A 198 -27.30 5.15 -12.70
CA SER A 198 -27.94 4.11 -11.87
C SER A 198 -27.69 2.65 -12.27
N ASN A 199 -27.43 2.36 -13.54
CA ASN A 199 -27.18 1.01 -14.05
C ASN A 199 -25.69 0.71 -14.32
N ILE A 200 -24.80 1.64 -13.94
CA ILE A 200 -23.35 1.50 -14.04
C ILE A 200 -22.76 1.42 -12.64
N TYR A 201 -21.84 0.49 -12.48
CA TYR A 201 -21.09 0.22 -11.27
C TYR A 201 -19.59 0.30 -11.56
N ALA A 202 -18.77 0.50 -10.54
CA ALA A 202 -17.32 0.54 -10.66
C ALA A 202 -16.66 -0.34 -9.60
N ALA A 203 -15.48 -0.87 -9.92
CA ALA A 203 -14.70 -1.69 -9.01
C ALA A 203 -13.19 -1.64 -9.30
N GLY A 204 -12.41 -1.72 -8.23
CA GLY A 204 -10.95 -1.71 -8.25
C GLY A 204 -10.37 -0.32 -8.46
N ASP A 205 -9.12 -0.25 -8.89
CA ASP A 205 -8.32 0.98 -8.93
C ASP A 205 -8.93 2.18 -9.69
N ILE A 206 -10.03 2.01 -10.42
CA ILE A 206 -10.73 3.12 -11.07
C ILE A 206 -11.53 4.00 -10.09
N THR A 207 -11.80 3.55 -8.85
CA THR A 207 -12.61 4.29 -7.86
C THR A 207 -11.80 5.15 -6.88
N ALA A 208 -10.45 5.13 -6.97
CA ALA A 208 -9.49 5.84 -6.10
C ALA A 208 -9.40 5.39 -4.65
N ASP A 209 -10.41 4.71 -4.11
CA ASP A 209 -10.51 4.49 -2.67
C ASP A 209 -9.28 3.76 -2.14
N ILE A 210 -9.02 2.54 -2.62
CA ILE A 210 -7.86 1.73 -2.22
C ILE A 210 -7.44 0.82 -3.38
N ALA A 211 -6.29 1.09 -4.00
CA ALA A 211 -5.77 0.33 -5.13
C ALA A 211 -5.09 -0.99 -4.69
N LEU A 212 -5.91 -1.99 -4.34
CA LEU A 212 -5.46 -3.33 -3.97
C LEU A 212 -6.31 -4.39 -4.66
N VAL A 213 -5.68 -5.52 -5.01
CA VAL A 213 -6.35 -6.64 -5.70
C VAL A 213 -7.56 -7.16 -4.91
N ASN A 214 -7.40 -7.38 -3.61
CA ASN A 214 -8.48 -7.85 -2.74
C ASN A 214 -9.63 -6.84 -2.59
N VAL A 215 -9.37 -5.55 -2.77
CA VAL A 215 -10.42 -4.51 -2.79
C VAL A 215 -11.18 -4.57 -4.12
N GLY A 216 -10.49 -4.65 -5.26
CA GLY A 216 -11.16 -4.81 -6.55
C GLY A 216 -12.01 -6.08 -6.65
N GLU A 217 -11.53 -7.19 -6.07
CA GLU A 217 -12.33 -8.42 -5.95
C GLU A 217 -13.57 -8.23 -5.07
N LEU A 218 -13.42 -7.57 -3.91
CA LEU A 218 -14.53 -7.30 -2.99
C LEU A 218 -15.59 -6.42 -3.64
N GLU A 219 -15.18 -5.31 -4.25
CA GLU A 219 -16.06 -4.35 -4.93
C GLU A 219 -16.75 -4.99 -6.13
N GLY A 220 -16.01 -5.75 -6.95
CA GLY A 220 -16.61 -6.46 -8.09
C GLY A 220 -17.69 -7.46 -7.67
N ARG A 221 -17.46 -8.20 -6.57
CA ARG A 221 -18.48 -9.10 -5.99
C ARG A 221 -19.67 -8.31 -5.46
N HIS A 222 -19.42 -7.22 -4.73
CA HIS A 222 -20.46 -6.38 -4.14
C HIS A 222 -21.34 -5.70 -5.20
N ALA A 223 -20.74 -5.20 -6.28
CA ALA A 223 -21.46 -4.63 -7.43
C ALA A 223 -22.45 -5.65 -8.02
N VAL A 224 -22.03 -6.91 -8.22
CA VAL A 224 -22.92 -7.98 -8.70
C VAL A 224 -24.04 -8.28 -7.69
N GLU A 225 -23.74 -8.28 -6.39
CA GLU A 225 -24.75 -8.46 -5.34
C GLU A 225 -25.77 -7.32 -5.30
N LYS A 226 -25.37 -6.08 -5.62
CA LYS A 226 -26.29 -4.94 -5.76
C LYS A 226 -27.14 -5.01 -7.01
N ILE A 227 -26.57 -5.45 -8.14
CA ILE A 227 -27.30 -5.58 -9.41
C ILE A 227 -28.45 -6.59 -9.26
N TYR A 228 -28.19 -7.75 -8.65
CA TYR A 228 -29.16 -8.86 -8.60
C TYR A 228 -29.83 -9.07 -7.24
N GLY A 229 -29.48 -8.27 -6.24
CA GLY A 229 -29.87 -8.51 -4.86
C GLY A 229 -29.98 -7.25 -4.01
N LYS A 230 -29.97 -7.46 -2.69
CA LYS A 230 -29.99 -6.41 -1.67
C LYS A 230 -28.99 -6.80 -0.58
N PRO A 231 -27.70 -6.49 -0.76
CA PRO A 231 -26.68 -6.85 0.21
C PRO A 231 -27.05 -6.28 1.59
N LYS A 232 -26.84 -7.07 2.64
CA LYS A 232 -27.22 -6.68 4.02
C LYS A 232 -26.31 -5.62 4.62
N ARG A 233 -25.12 -5.43 4.05
CA ARG A 233 -24.07 -4.54 4.51
C ARG A 233 -23.44 -3.89 3.29
N SER A 234 -23.01 -2.64 3.45
CA SER A 234 -22.13 -1.98 2.49
C SER A 234 -20.73 -2.61 2.52
N VAL A 235 -19.91 -2.25 1.52
CA VAL A 235 -18.48 -2.58 1.55
C VAL A 235 -17.85 -2.02 2.83
N ILE A 236 -17.06 -2.83 3.52
CA ILE A 236 -16.36 -2.46 4.75
C ILE A 236 -14.89 -2.24 4.40
N TYR A 237 -14.41 -1.01 4.53
CA TYR A 237 -13.05 -0.62 4.18
C TYR A 237 -12.16 -0.51 5.43
N GLU A 238 -12.75 -0.41 6.62
CA GLU A 238 -12.05 -0.16 7.88
C GLU A 238 -11.10 -1.30 8.28
N ASN A 239 -11.40 -2.53 7.85
CA ASN A 239 -10.58 -3.71 8.15
C ASN A 239 -9.69 -4.16 6.98
N ILE A 240 -9.44 -3.28 6.00
CA ILE A 240 -8.57 -3.63 4.88
C ILE A 240 -7.18 -3.99 5.37
N SER A 241 -6.75 -5.16 4.91
CA SER A 241 -5.43 -5.70 5.18
C SER A 241 -4.51 -5.36 4.02
N THR A 242 -3.38 -4.71 4.33
CA THR A 242 -2.31 -4.38 3.40
C THR A 242 -1.10 -5.25 3.66
N ILE A 243 -0.37 -5.58 2.60
CA ILE A 243 0.91 -6.28 2.65
C ILE A 243 1.87 -5.53 1.74
N MET A 244 3.11 -5.38 2.19
CA MET A 244 4.23 -4.93 1.37
C MET A 244 5.27 -6.04 1.40
N PHE A 245 5.66 -6.51 0.21
CA PHE A 245 6.60 -7.61 0.01
C PHE A 245 8.05 -7.13 0.17
N LEU A 246 8.34 -6.62 1.35
CA LEU A 246 9.63 -6.11 1.77
C LEU A 246 10.38 -7.18 2.57
N ASN A 247 11.64 -6.89 2.92
CA ASN A 247 12.42 -7.69 3.85
C ASN A 247 12.93 -6.75 4.95
N PRO A 248 12.47 -6.85 6.21
CA PRO A 248 11.41 -7.75 6.69
C PRO A 248 10.04 -7.45 6.07
N GLU A 249 9.16 -8.46 6.02
CA GLU A 249 7.77 -8.32 5.53
C GLU A 249 7.03 -7.26 6.35
N VAL A 250 6.16 -6.49 5.70
CA VAL A 250 5.29 -5.52 6.35
C VAL A 250 3.84 -5.86 6.06
N ALA A 251 3.01 -5.86 7.09
CA ALA A 251 1.57 -5.97 6.95
C ALA A 251 0.85 -4.98 7.87
N GLY A 252 -0.31 -4.53 7.44
CA GLY A 252 -1.12 -3.57 8.18
C GLY A 252 -2.60 -3.90 8.10
N VAL A 253 -3.36 -3.49 9.11
CA VAL A 253 -4.81 -3.43 9.04
C VAL A 253 -5.31 -2.17 9.75
N GLY A 254 -6.30 -1.51 9.17
CA GLY A 254 -6.83 -0.24 9.71
C GLY A 254 -5.79 0.88 9.74
N MET A 255 -5.97 1.81 10.67
CA MET A 255 -5.19 3.05 10.74
C MET A 255 -3.76 2.84 11.28
N ASN A 256 -2.79 3.60 10.76
CA ASN A 256 -1.54 3.88 11.46
C ASN A 256 -1.64 5.15 12.31
N GLU A 257 -0.58 5.52 13.04
CA GLU A 257 -0.60 6.70 13.90
C GLU A 257 -0.81 7.98 13.10
N GLN A 258 -0.16 8.13 11.94
CA GLN A 258 -0.33 9.31 11.08
C GLN A 258 -1.79 9.50 10.62
N GLN A 259 -2.46 8.40 10.25
CA GLN A 259 -3.87 8.41 9.86
C GLN A 259 -4.77 8.77 11.04
N ALA A 260 -4.53 8.19 12.22
CA ALA A 260 -5.30 8.49 13.43
C ALA A 260 -5.13 9.95 13.88
N GLN A 261 -3.91 10.48 13.82
CA GLN A 261 -3.60 11.88 14.12
C GLN A 261 -4.25 12.84 13.13
N LYS A 262 -4.20 12.54 11.82
CA LYS A 262 -4.88 13.34 10.78
C LYS A 262 -6.40 13.33 10.95
N ALA A 263 -6.96 12.23 11.48
CA ALA A 263 -8.37 12.11 11.82
C ALA A 263 -8.72 12.71 13.20
N GLU A 264 -7.76 13.35 13.88
CA GLU A 264 -7.93 13.99 15.19
C GLU A 264 -8.47 13.02 16.26
N LEU A 265 -8.06 11.75 16.19
CA LEU A 265 -8.48 10.73 17.15
C LEU A 265 -7.56 10.67 18.36
N ASP A 266 -8.15 10.54 19.54
CA ASP A 266 -7.43 10.15 20.75
C ASP A 266 -7.22 8.63 20.76
N TYR A 267 -5.98 8.20 20.98
CA TYR A 267 -5.63 6.78 20.93
C TYR A 267 -4.55 6.38 21.93
N ARG A 268 -4.48 5.08 22.21
CA ARG A 268 -3.35 4.43 22.89
C ARG A 268 -2.62 3.56 21.89
N VAL A 269 -1.30 3.51 21.98
CA VAL A 269 -0.46 2.69 21.12
C VAL A 269 0.46 1.83 21.96
N ALA A 270 0.57 0.55 21.59
CA ALA A 270 1.53 -0.38 22.15
C ALA A 270 2.38 -0.99 21.02
N SER A 271 3.70 -0.95 21.16
CA SER A 271 4.67 -1.60 20.27
C SER A 271 5.52 -2.60 21.03
N TYR A 272 5.74 -3.77 20.42
CA TYR A 272 6.45 -4.90 21.01
C TYR A 272 7.43 -5.51 20.00
N ASP A 273 8.73 -5.40 20.31
CA ASP A 273 9.84 -5.82 19.44
C ASP A 273 10.00 -7.35 19.40
N PHE A 274 10.35 -7.88 18.21
CA PHE A 274 10.52 -9.31 17.97
C PHE A 274 11.68 -9.92 18.77
N ARG A 275 12.65 -9.13 19.24
CA ARG A 275 13.70 -9.54 20.20
C ARG A 275 13.12 -10.02 21.53
N CYS A 276 11.88 -9.69 21.85
CA CYS A 276 11.16 -10.15 23.04
C CYS A 276 10.18 -11.31 22.76
N ILE A 277 10.17 -11.87 21.54
CA ILE A 277 9.28 -12.98 21.13
C ILE A 277 10.09 -14.29 21.03
N PRO A 278 9.79 -15.32 21.86
CA PRO A 278 10.53 -16.58 21.86
C PRO A 278 10.60 -17.28 20.48
N ARG A 279 9.51 -17.24 19.71
CA ARG A 279 9.47 -17.84 18.37
C ARG A 279 10.42 -17.13 17.40
N ALA A 280 10.46 -15.80 17.40
CA ALA A 280 11.36 -15.00 16.56
C ALA A 280 12.83 -15.30 16.88
N ILE A 281 13.16 -15.39 18.19
CA ILE A 281 14.50 -15.81 18.66
C ILE A 281 14.84 -17.21 18.17
N ALA A 282 13.90 -18.17 18.28
CA ALA A 282 14.11 -19.54 17.82
C ALA A 282 14.32 -19.63 16.30
N MET A 283 13.65 -18.76 15.53
CA MET A 283 13.85 -18.60 14.08
C MET A 283 15.15 -17.88 13.72
N ARG A 284 15.85 -17.30 14.70
CA ARG A 284 17.03 -16.42 14.51
C ARG A 284 16.74 -15.24 13.61
N ASN A 285 15.47 -14.79 13.61
CA ASN A 285 15.04 -13.61 12.89
C ASN A 285 14.19 -12.77 13.86
N THR A 286 14.84 -11.81 14.50
CA THR A 286 14.23 -10.92 15.48
C THR A 286 14.04 -9.50 14.94
N GLN A 287 14.16 -9.31 13.63
CA GLN A 287 13.97 -8.00 13.02
C GLN A 287 12.47 -7.71 12.90
N GLY A 288 12.03 -6.60 13.50
CA GLY A 288 10.66 -6.12 13.40
C GLY A 288 9.93 -6.03 14.74
N PHE A 289 8.65 -5.72 14.67
CA PHE A 289 7.79 -5.45 15.81
C PHE A 289 6.31 -5.59 15.44
N PHE A 290 5.46 -5.75 16.46
CA PHE A 290 4.03 -5.48 16.34
C PHE A 290 3.70 -4.14 16.97
N LYS A 291 2.79 -3.38 16.36
CA LYS A 291 2.32 -2.09 16.86
C LYS A 291 0.81 -1.96 16.69
N ILE A 292 0.08 -1.89 17.79
CA ILE A 292 -1.39 -1.83 17.81
C ILE A 292 -1.87 -0.49 18.34
N LEU A 293 -2.90 0.07 17.70
CA LEU A 293 -3.57 1.30 18.08
C LEU A 293 -4.99 0.99 18.52
N VAL A 294 -5.42 1.61 19.62
CA VAL A 294 -6.79 1.48 20.15
C VAL A 294 -7.37 2.84 20.55
N THR A 295 -8.69 2.97 20.59
CA THR A 295 -9.37 4.15 21.12
C THR A 295 -8.92 4.46 22.55
N ASP A 296 -8.77 5.75 22.89
CA ASP A 296 -8.43 6.19 24.25
C ASP A 296 -9.64 6.22 25.20
N ASP A 297 -10.39 5.13 25.27
CA ASP A 297 -11.54 4.93 26.16
C ASP A 297 -11.46 3.58 26.89
N ASP A 298 -12.49 3.26 27.67
CA ASP A 298 -12.55 1.98 28.38
C ASP A 298 -12.83 0.80 27.45
N GLN A 299 -13.35 1.04 26.23
CA GLN A 299 -13.67 0.00 25.26
C GLN A 299 -12.42 -0.49 24.51
N MET A 300 -11.41 0.37 24.34
CA MET A 300 -10.15 0.10 23.64
C MET A 300 -10.39 -0.65 22.32
N LYS A 301 -11.29 -0.12 21.49
CA LYS A 301 -11.57 -0.62 20.15
C LYS A 301 -10.34 -0.47 19.29
N VAL A 302 -10.03 -1.50 18.50
CA VAL A 302 -8.85 -1.46 17.64
C VAL A 302 -9.07 -0.46 16.51
N LEU A 303 -8.14 0.49 16.38
CA LEU A 303 -8.07 1.43 15.27
C LEU A 303 -7.20 0.90 14.14
N GLY A 304 -6.14 0.16 14.49
CA GLY A 304 -5.31 -0.52 13.52
C GLY A 304 -4.13 -1.27 14.14
N LEU A 305 -3.41 -1.99 13.28
CA LEU A 305 -2.20 -2.71 13.61
C LEU A 305 -1.20 -2.55 12.46
N ARG A 306 0.08 -2.43 12.81
CA ARG A 306 1.21 -2.65 11.92
C ARG A 306 2.05 -3.81 12.44
N ALA A 307 2.44 -4.68 11.54
CA ALA A 307 3.30 -5.83 11.79
C ALA A 307 4.49 -5.73 10.84
N VAL A 308 5.69 -5.79 11.39
CA VAL A 308 6.95 -5.82 10.65
C VAL A 308 7.71 -7.04 11.10
N GLY A 309 8.17 -7.88 10.18
CA GLY A 309 8.91 -9.09 10.51
C GLY A 309 8.25 -10.36 9.98
N GLU A 310 8.80 -11.50 10.41
CA GLU A 310 8.31 -12.80 9.98
C GLU A 310 6.83 -13.05 10.31
N HIS A 311 6.13 -13.68 9.37
CA HIS A 311 4.70 -13.98 9.44
C HIS A 311 3.76 -12.76 9.58
N ALA A 312 4.22 -11.54 9.29
CA ALA A 312 3.43 -10.31 9.42
C ALA A 312 2.08 -10.41 8.68
N SER A 313 2.07 -10.85 7.42
CA SER A 313 0.85 -10.96 6.60
C SER A 313 -0.23 -11.87 7.20
N SER A 314 0.19 -12.96 7.84
CA SER A 314 -0.74 -13.90 8.47
C SER A 314 -1.20 -13.46 9.86
N ALA A 315 -0.38 -12.68 10.57
CA ALA A 315 -0.63 -12.30 11.96
C ALA A 315 -1.76 -11.28 12.12
N ILE A 316 -2.04 -10.47 11.10
CA ILE A 316 -2.99 -9.36 11.18
C ILE A 316 -4.47 -9.79 11.12
N GLN A 317 -4.78 -11.01 10.66
CA GLN A 317 -6.16 -11.42 10.35
C GLN A 317 -7.11 -11.40 11.56
N ALA A 318 -6.63 -11.82 12.74
CA ALA A 318 -7.44 -11.79 13.95
C ALA A 318 -7.80 -10.35 14.35
N VAL A 319 -6.88 -9.42 14.16
CA VAL A 319 -7.12 -8.00 14.41
C VAL A 319 -8.07 -7.40 13.37
N ALA A 320 -7.95 -7.80 12.10
CA ALA A 320 -8.90 -7.42 11.05
C ALA A 320 -10.34 -7.82 11.40
N LEU A 321 -10.53 -9.00 12.01
CA LEU A 321 -11.84 -9.43 12.48
C LEU A 321 -12.39 -8.54 13.62
N LEU A 322 -11.55 -8.11 14.57
CA LEU A 322 -11.97 -7.22 15.65
C LEU A 322 -12.44 -5.86 15.12
N ILE A 323 -11.70 -5.31 14.15
CA ILE A 323 -12.08 -4.04 13.49
C ILE A 323 -13.42 -4.23 12.77
N ALA A 324 -13.56 -5.28 11.96
CA ALA A 324 -14.80 -5.58 11.23
C ALA A 324 -16.03 -5.83 12.12
N THR A 325 -15.80 -6.26 13.37
CA THR A 325 -16.85 -6.53 14.35
C THR A 325 -17.02 -5.42 15.39
N ASN A 326 -16.25 -4.33 15.26
CA ASN A 326 -16.26 -3.16 16.16
C ASN A 326 -16.06 -3.55 17.64
N LYS A 327 -15.11 -4.46 17.88
CA LYS A 327 -14.81 -5.05 19.19
C LYS A 327 -13.53 -4.48 19.81
N GLY A 328 -13.49 -4.47 21.14
CA GLY A 328 -12.32 -4.09 21.94
C GLY A 328 -11.26 -5.19 22.00
N ILE A 329 -10.04 -4.83 22.37
CA ILE A 329 -8.91 -5.76 22.51
C ILE A 329 -9.10 -6.86 23.56
N GLU A 330 -10.05 -6.70 24.49
CA GLU A 330 -10.33 -7.70 25.52
C GLU A 330 -10.66 -9.07 24.93
N GLU A 331 -11.39 -9.11 23.80
CA GLU A 331 -11.75 -10.35 23.10
C GLU A 331 -10.52 -11.16 22.67
N LEU A 332 -9.43 -10.49 22.25
CA LEU A 332 -8.16 -11.15 21.92
C LEU A 332 -7.36 -11.57 23.16
N SER A 333 -7.56 -10.87 24.28
CA SER A 333 -6.87 -11.15 25.54
C SER A 333 -7.31 -12.46 26.19
N GLU A 334 -8.55 -12.88 25.93
CA GLU A 334 -9.15 -14.11 26.46
C GLU A 334 -8.78 -15.37 25.66
N LEU A 335 -8.20 -15.20 24.47
CA LEU A 335 -7.77 -16.33 23.65
C LEU A 335 -6.61 -17.09 24.29
N ILE A 336 -6.58 -18.41 24.04
CA ILE A 336 -5.40 -19.24 24.30
C ILE A 336 -4.49 -19.13 23.08
N HIS A 337 -3.48 -18.27 23.18
CA HIS A 337 -2.50 -18.06 22.11
C HIS A 337 -1.58 -19.29 21.96
N PRO A 338 -1.22 -19.68 20.72
CA PRO A 338 -0.28 -20.77 20.49
C PRO A 338 1.13 -20.39 20.96
N HIS A 339 1.85 -21.36 21.53
CA HIS A 339 3.20 -21.15 22.06
C HIS A 339 4.17 -22.27 21.62
N PRO A 340 5.41 -21.94 21.20
CA PRO A 340 5.88 -20.59 20.88
C PRO A 340 5.35 -20.15 19.50
N SER A 341 4.85 -18.92 19.38
CA SER A 341 4.40 -18.35 18.10
C SER A 341 4.75 -16.86 17.96
N ILE A 342 4.74 -16.36 16.72
CA ILE A 342 4.98 -14.93 16.47
C ILE A 342 3.83 -14.08 17.03
N ILE A 343 2.59 -14.57 16.95
CA ILE A 343 1.40 -13.81 17.39
C ILE A 343 1.34 -13.57 18.91
N GLU A 344 2.21 -14.21 19.71
CA GLU A 344 2.42 -13.85 21.11
C GLU A 344 2.87 -12.38 21.27
N GLY A 345 3.50 -11.77 20.24
CA GLY A 345 3.78 -10.33 20.25
C GLY A 345 2.52 -9.47 20.27
N ILE A 346 1.46 -9.85 19.53
CA ILE A 346 0.15 -9.18 19.59
C ILE A 346 -0.47 -9.36 20.99
N GLN A 347 -0.37 -10.57 21.55
CA GLN A 347 -0.82 -10.84 22.91
C GLN A 347 -0.13 -9.92 23.93
N GLU A 348 1.17 -9.72 23.81
CA GLU A 348 1.91 -8.84 24.71
C GLU A 348 1.59 -7.37 24.50
N CYS A 349 1.37 -6.90 23.26
CA CYS A 349 0.83 -5.56 23.02
C CYS A 349 -0.50 -5.34 23.76
N ILE A 350 -1.43 -6.31 23.68
CA ILE A 350 -2.72 -6.24 24.39
C ILE A 350 -2.51 -6.23 25.91
N ARG A 351 -1.64 -7.10 26.42
CA ARG A 351 -1.31 -7.12 27.85
C ARG A 351 -0.66 -5.81 28.31
N MET A 352 0.14 -5.15 27.47
CA MET A 352 0.68 -3.83 27.75
C MET A 352 -0.43 -2.78 27.87
N LEU A 353 -1.35 -2.74 26.91
CA LEU A 353 -2.51 -1.83 26.93
C LEU A 353 -3.41 -2.05 28.15
N LEU A 354 -3.56 -3.29 28.60
CA LEU A 354 -4.35 -3.67 29.79
C LEU A 354 -3.57 -3.56 31.12
N GLY A 355 -2.29 -3.18 31.09
CA GLY A 355 -1.44 -3.11 32.29
C GLY A 355 -1.06 -4.48 32.90
N LYS A 356 -1.27 -5.57 32.16
CA LYS A 356 -1.07 -6.96 32.60
C LYS A 356 0.21 -7.62 32.04
N SER A 357 0.98 -6.94 31.18
CA SER A 357 2.19 -7.53 30.60
C SER A 357 3.24 -7.84 31.65
N ILE A 358 3.96 -8.95 31.45
CA ILE A 358 5.07 -9.36 32.32
C ILE A 358 6.24 -8.39 32.13
N TYR A 359 6.57 -8.05 30.89
CA TYR A 359 7.58 -7.05 30.59
C TYR A 359 6.98 -5.66 30.70
N LYS A 360 7.66 -4.80 31.46
CA LYS A 360 7.17 -3.45 31.76
C LYS A 360 7.76 -2.46 30.76
N PRO A 361 6.94 -1.72 29.99
CA PRO A 361 7.45 -0.79 28.98
C PRO A 361 8.39 0.27 29.55
N TYR A 362 8.12 0.74 30.77
CA TYR A 362 8.98 1.71 31.46
C TYR A 362 10.36 1.15 31.87
N ILE A 363 10.55 -0.18 31.86
CA ILE A 363 11.83 -0.85 32.11
C ILE A 363 12.51 -1.20 30.79
N PHE A 364 11.77 -1.76 29.83
CA PHE A 364 12.28 -2.26 28.55
C PHE A 364 12.09 -1.24 27.42
N GLN A 365 12.40 0.03 27.66
CA GLN A 365 12.10 1.16 26.76
C GLN A 365 12.76 1.04 25.37
N GLU A 366 13.83 0.25 25.24
CA GLU A 366 14.49 -0.02 23.96
C GLU A 366 13.67 -0.97 23.06
N TYR A 367 12.84 -1.82 23.65
CA TYR A 367 12.13 -2.90 22.96
C TYR A 367 10.61 -2.70 22.96
N LEU A 368 10.10 -1.99 23.96
CA LEU A 368 8.67 -1.88 24.22
C LEU A 368 8.28 -0.41 24.31
N GLN A 369 7.19 -0.05 23.66
CA GLN A 369 6.63 1.28 23.72
C GLN A 369 5.16 1.20 24.10
N TYR A 370 4.75 2.02 25.06
CA TYR A 370 3.36 2.34 25.33
C TYR A 370 3.23 3.85 25.37
N LYS A 371 2.31 4.42 24.60
CA LYS A 371 2.04 5.86 24.58
C LYS A 371 0.55 6.11 24.51
N ARG A 372 0.14 7.28 24.99
CA ARG A 372 -1.21 7.82 24.80
C ARG A 372 -1.12 9.13 24.06
N PHE A 373 -1.98 9.30 23.07
CA PHE A 373 -2.13 10.50 22.28
C PHE A 373 -3.50 11.10 22.57
N ARG A 374 -3.52 12.34 23.04
CA ARG A 374 -4.73 13.06 23.42
C ARG A 374 -4.63 14.53 23.07
N ASP A 375 -5.70 15.12 22.55
CA ASP A 375 -5.77 16.55 22.23
C ASP A 375 -4.60 17.01 21.33
N GLY A 376 -4.20 16.18 20.38
CA GLY A 376 -3.14 16.50 19.41
C GLY A 376 -1.69 16.30 19.89
N GLN A 377 -1.46 15.69 21.05
CA GLN A 377 -0.11 15.46 21.58
C GLN A 377 0.02 14.15 22.37
N TYR A 378 1.24 13.62 22.47
CA TYR A 378 1.53 12.52 23.40
C TYR A 378 1.62 13.03 24.84
N ILE A 379 1.02 12.29 25.77
CA ILE A 379 0.89 12.70 27.19
C ILE A 379 1.73 11.86 28.17
N ASP A 380 2.33 10.76 27.71
CA ASP A 380 3.04 9.76 28.53
C ASP A 380 4.46 9.47 28.03
#